data_AF-A0A6I2VPE3-F1
#
_entry.id   AF-A0A6I2VPE3-F1
#
_cell.length_a   1.000
_cell.length_b   1.000
_cell.length_c   1.000
_cell.angle_alpha   90.00
_cell.angle_beta   90.00
_cell.angle_gamma   90.00
#
_symmetry.space_group_name_H-M   'P 1'
#
loop_
_entity.id
_entity.type
_entity.pdbx_description
1 polymer ?
#
loop_
_entity_poly.entity_id
_entity_poly.type
_entity_poly.pdbx_seq_one_letter_code
_entity_poly.pdbx_strand_id
1 'polypeptide(L)'
;MSSLGNRSITARATVSPPKPESKIPIGPLTSNSLLTSIRLGENRSKESSMPRANYGDPMSSYRHIVLFNWKSDTPAGHAERTIEALGQLRPKIPQIQSYEFGANLGINPGTYDFAVTATFNSVDDYIAYRDNPEHKAFIAEFTAPYVETRASIQFEI
;
A
#
# COMPACT_ATOMS: atom_id res chain seq x y z
N MET A 1 -3.49 46.03 -41.47
CA MET A 1 -2.44 45.05 -41.11
C MET A 1 -2.33 45.15 -39.60
N SER A 2 -2.74 44.18 -38.79
CA SER A 2 -2.18 42.83 -38.73
C SER A 2 -3.17 41.83 -38.11
N SER A 3 -3.13 40.61 -38.66
CA SER A 3 -3.90 39.43 -38.28
C SER A 3 -3.27 38.77 -37.04
N LEU A 4 -4.09 38.37 -36.07
CA LEU A 4 -3.69 37.43 -35.02
C LEU A 4 -4.56 36.17 -35.17
N GLY A 5 -3.91 35.11 -35.64
CA GLY A 5 -4.51 33.82 -35.94
C GLY A 5 -4.89 33.05 -34.68
N ASN A 6 -6.13 32.55 -34.68
CA ASN A 6 -6.61 31.58 -33.71
C ASN A 6 -6.00 30.20 -34.02
N ARG A 7 -5.18 29.65 -33.11
CA ARG A 7 -4.74 28.25 -33.18
C ARG A 7 -5.53 27.43 -32.18
N SER A 8 -6.51 26.68 -32.69
CA SER A 8 -7.22 25.63 -31.95
C SER A 8 -6.30 24.40 -31.87
N ILE A 9 -5.98 23.94 -30.66
CA ILE A 9 -5.25 22.69 -30.43
C ILE A 9 -6.27 21.66 -29.98
N THR A 10 -6.66 20.76 -30.90
CA THR A 10 -7.50 19.61 -30.56
C THR A 10 -6.60 18.49 -30.04
N ALA A 11 -6.56 18.29 -28.73
CA ALA A 11 -5.88 17.14 -28.12
C ALA A 11 -6.74 15.89 -28.32
N ARG A 12 -6.21 14.91 -29.07
CA ARG A 12 -6.84 13.63 -29.33
C ARG A 12 -6.54 12.70 -28.14
N ALA A 13 -7.55 12.40 -27.33
CA ALA A 13 -7.42 11.44 -26.23
C ALA A 13 -7.15 10.04 -26.80
N THR A 14 -5.96 9.49 -26.54
CA THR A 14 -5.65 8.09 -26.83
C THR A 14 -6.06 7.26 -25.62
N VAL A 15 -7.05 6.38 -25.80
CA VAL A 15 -7.44 5.38 -24.80
C VAL A 15 -6.36 4.30 -24.77
N SER A 16 -5.72 4.10 -23.61
CA SER A 16 -4.74 3.04 -23.38
C SER A 16 -5.41 1.66 -23.38
N PRO A 17 -4.73 0.60 -23.84
CA PRO A 17 -5.26 -0.76 -23.83
C PRO A 17 -5.45 -1.29 -22.39
N PRO A 18 -6.39 -2.23 -22.16
CA PRO A 18 -6.61 -2.82 -20.86
C PRO A 18 -5.39 -3.63 -20.39
N LYS A 19 -5.06 -3.50 -19.09
CA LYS A 19 -3.91 -4.15 -18.46
C LYS A 19 -4.21 -5.62 -18.14
N PRO A 20 -3.23 -6.55 -18.24
CA PRO A 20 -3.44 -7.96 -17.91
C PRO A 20 -3.83 -8.16 -16.44
N GLU A 21 -4.78 -9.06 -16.20
CA GLU A 21 -5.29 -9.41 -14.87
C GLU A 21 -4.20 -9.97 -13.94
N SER A 22 -4.18 -9.49 -12.70
CA SER A 22 -3.32 -10.00 -11.62
C SER A 22 -3.83 -11.36 -11.15
N LYS A 23 -2.95 -12.37 -11.14
CA LYS A 23 -3.24 -13.74 -10.66
C LYS A 23 -2.94 -13.94 -9.17
N ILE A 24 -2.67 -12.87 -8.41
CA ILE A 24 -2.39 -12.99 -6.98
C ILE A 24 -3.72 -12.93 -6.22
N PRO A 25 -4.13 -14.02 -5.52
CA PRO A 25 -5.40 -14.02 -4.80
C PRO A 25 -5.36 -13.02 -3.64
N ILE A 26 -6.29 -12.07 -3.66
CA ILE A 26 -6.55 -11.16 -2.55
C ILE A 26 -7.38 -11.94 -1.52
N GLY A 27 -6.77 -12.37 -0.43
CA GLY A 27 -7.46 -13.09 0.64
C GLY A 27 -8.46 -12.19 1.38
N PRO A 28 -9.59 -12.73 1.88
CA PRO A 28 -10.59 -11.95 2.60
C PRO A 28 -10.06 -11.48 3.95
N LEU A 29 -10.36 -10.23 4.30
CA LEU A 29 -10.18 -9.69 5.65
C LEU A 29 -11.30 -10.23 6.56
N THR A 30 -11.14 -11.45 7.09
CA THR A 30 -11.95 -11.90 8.22
C THR A 30 -11.05 -12.49 9.31
N SER A 31 -11.08 -11.83 10.46
CA SER A 31 -10.58 -12.31 11.73
C SER A 31 -11.36 -13.55 12.17
N ASN A 32 -10.67 -14.57 12.67
CA ASN A 32 -11.16 -15.37 13.79
C ASN A 32 -10.01 -16.08 14.50
N SER A 33 -9.90 -15.79 15.79
CA SER A 33 -9.10 -16.53 16.76
C SER A 33 -9.75 -17.90 17.01
N LEU A 34 -8.95 -18.98 17.05
CA LEU A 34 -9.30 -20.21 17.76
C LEU A 34 -8.02 -21.00 18.07
N LEU A 35 -7.59 -20.89 19.33
CA LEU A 35 -6.75 -21.88 20.00
C LEU A 35 -7.47 -23.23 20.00
N THR A 36 -6.82 -24.28 19.51
CA THR A 36 -7.11 -25.65 19.92
C THR A 36 -5.82 -26.48 19.82
N SER A 37 -5.40 -26.96 20.99
CA SER A 37 -4.33 -27.93 21.22
C SER A 37 -4.63 -29.28 20.56
N ILE A 38 -3.61 -30.03 20.12
CA ILE A 38 -3.37 -31.46 20.42
C ILE A 38 -2.13 -32.03 19.67
N ARG A 39 -1.20 -32.51 20.50
CA ARG A 39 -0.26 -33.66 20.49
C ARG A 39 0.69 -34.01 19.31
N LEU A 40 1.97 -33.97 19.68
CA LEU A 40 3.02 -35.00 19.62
C LEU A 40 2.99 -36.02 18.47
N GLY A 41 3.93 -35.84 17.54
CA GLY A 41 4.39 -36.85 16.59
C GLY A 41 5.77 -36.47 16.08
N GLU A 42 6.81 -37.05 16.67
CA GLU A 42 8.18 -36.99 16.14
C GLU A 42 8.23 -37.60 14.75
N ASN A 43 8.67 -36.83 13.75
CA ASN A 43 9.53 -37.39 12.71
C ASN A 43 10.39 -36.31 12.06
N ARG A 44 11.69 -36.36 12.32
CA ARG A 44 12.71 -35.46 11.79
C ARG A 44 13.45 -36.20 10.66
N SER A 45 13.47 -35.63 9.46
CA SER A 45 14.68 -35.41 8.63
C SER A 45 14.37 -35.27 7.14
N LYS A 46 14.37 -34.03 6.66
CA LYS A 46 15.08 -33.55 5.45
C LYS A 46 14.69 -32.08 5.26
N GLU A 47 15.35 -31.22 6.00
CA GLU A 47 15.26 -29.78 5.82
C GLU A 47 16.36 -29.37 4.83
N SER A 48 15.94 -28.98 3.62
CA SER A 48 16.84 -28.41 2.63
C SER A 48 17.44 -27.13 3.18
N SER A 49 18.76 -27.05 3.18
CA SER A 49 19.57 -25.91 3.60
C SER A 49 19.41 -24.71 2.66
N MET A 50 18.24 -24.07 2.69
CA MET A 50 18.13 -22.65 2.36
C MET A 50 18.52 -21.90 3.64
N PRO A 51 19.38 -20.87 3.58
CA PRO A 51 19.56 -20.01 4.73
C PRO A 51 18.19 -19.42 5.04
N ARG A 52 17.65 -19.73 6.23
CA ARG A 52 16.60 -18.90 6.80
C ARG A 52 17.26 -17.55 6.99
N ALA A 53 17.01 -16.62 6.07
CA ALA A 53 17.33 -15.25 6.31
C ALA A 53 16.68 -14.89 7.65
N ASN A 54 17.48 -14.37 8.58
CA ASN A 54 17.05 -13.98 9.92
C ASN A 54 16.17 -12.72 9.81
N TYR A 55 15.06 -12.80 9.08
CA TYR A 55 14.05 -11.76 9.05
C TYR A 55 13.31 -11.78 10.38
N GLY A 56 13.17 -10.63 11.03
CA GLY A 56 12.46 -10.54 12.30
C GLY A 56 13.32 -10.26 13.54
N ASP A 57 14.56 -9.77 13.42
CA ASP A 57 15.30 -9.31 14.60
C ASP A 57 14.47 -8.20 15.29
N PRO A 58 14.14 -8.36 16.60
CA PRO A 58 13.36 -7.38 17.35
C PRO A 58 14.03 -6.01 17.45
N MET A 59 15.31 -5.87 17.10
CA MET A 59 16.01 -4.58 17.07
C MET A 59 16.13 -3.94 15.68
N SER A 60 15.59 -4.57 14.63
CA SER A 60 15.69 -4.01 13.28
C SER A 60 14.51 -3.13 12.91
N SER A 61 14.79 -2.02 12.23
CA SER A 61 13.75 -1.13 11.70
C SER A 61 13.15 -1.73 10.43
N TYR A 62 11.85 -1.51 10.23
CA TYR A 62 11.12 -2.01 9.07
C TYR A 62 10.52 -0.87 8.28
N ARG A 63 10.67 -0.93 6.95
CA ARG A 63 9.99 -0.07 6.01
C ARG A 63 8.78 -0.79 5.42
N HIS A 64 7.61 -0.22 5.64
CA HIS A 64 6.38 -0.55 4.94
C HIS A 64 6.23 0.37 3.72
N ILE A 65 5.98 -0.20 2.55
CA ILE A 65 5.64 0.55 1.34
C ILE A 65 4.33 0.00 0.79
N VAL A 66 3.44 0.91 0.37
CA VAL A 66 2.20 0.59 -0.35
C VAL A 66 2.07 1.50 -1.56
N LEU A 67 1.65 0.92 -2.67
CA LEU A 67 1.36 1.61 -3.92
C LEU A 67 -0.09 1.33 -4.34
N PHE A 68 -0.77 2.36 -4.84
CA PHE A 68 -2.16 2.28 -5.30
C PHE A 68 -2.31 2.70 -6.76
N ASN A 69 -3.14 1.98 -7.50
CA ASN A 69 -3.82 2.55 -8.66
C ASN A 69 -5.28 2.79 -8.27
N TRP A 70 -5.81 3.95 -8.63
CA TRP A 70 -7.19 4.31 -8.39
C TRP A 70 -8.11 3.63 -9.41
N LYS A 71 -9.36 3.38 -9.03
CA LYS A 71 -10.41 3.00 -9.97
C LYS A 71 -10.68 4.15 -10.93
N SER A 72 -11.12 3.82 -12.14
CA SER A 72 -11.41 4.82 -13.19
C SER A 72 -12.53 5.80 -12.82
N ASP A 73 -13.41 5.42 -11.90
CA ASP A 73 -14.52 6.25 -11.38
C ASP A 73 -14.16 6.98 -10.08
N THR A 74 -12.91 6.90 -9.62
CA THR A 74 -12.44 7.66 -8.45
C THR A 74 -12.58 9.15 -8.71
N PRO A 75 -13.24 9.92 -7.82
CA PRO A 75 -13.44 11.34 -8.02
C PRO A 75 -12.13 12.13 -8.15
N ALA A 76 -12.14 13.18 -8.98
CA ALA A 76 -11.06 14.16 -8.99
C ALA A 76 -10.87 14.76 -7.57
N GLY A 77 -9.62 15.02 -7.19
CA GLY A 77 -9.30 15.52 -5.84
C GLY A 77 -9.16 14.42 -4.78
N HIS A 78 -9.38 13.14 -5.11
CA HIS A 78 -9.32 12.06 -4.12
C HIS A 78 -7.91 11.84 -3.55
N ALA A 79 -6.87 12.02 -4.37
CA ALA A 79 -5.49 11.88 -3.92
C ALA A 79 -5.14 12.94 -2.86
N GLU A 80 -5.60 14.18 -3.06
CA GLU A 80 -5.41 15.30 -2.14
C GLU A 80 -6.13 15.06 -0.81
N ARG A 81 -7.38 14.58 -0.86
CA ARG A 81 -8.11 14.18 0.35
C ARG A 81 -7.42 13.03 1.09
N THR A 82 -6.86 12.08 0.35
CA THR A 82 -6.11 10.96 0.92
C THR A 82 -4.83 11.46 1.61
N ILE A 83 -4.11 12.41 1.03
CA ILE A 83 -2.94 13.08 1.64
C ILE A 83 -3.33 13.75 2.96
N GLU A 84 -4.43 14.51 2.97
CA GLU A 84 -4.91 15.18 4.18
C GLU A 84 -5.25 14.17 5.29
N ALA A 85 -6.01 13.12 4.95
CA ALA A 85 -6.40 12.08 5.89
C ALA A 85 -5.19 11.31 6.46
N LEU A 86 -4.18 11.01 5.63
CA LEU A 86 -2.93 10.41 6.07
C LEU A 86 -2.15 11.31 7.04
N GLY A 87 -2.14 12.63 6.78
CA GLY A 87 -1.56 13.62 7.69
C GLY A 87 -2.26 13.67 9.05
N GLN A 88 -3.59 13.53 9.06
CA GLN A 88 -4.38 13.45 10.30
C GLN A 88 -4.22 12.12 11.04
N LEU A 89 -3.94 11.02 10.32
CA LEU A 89 -3.70 9.70 10.90
C LEU A 89 -2.34 9.66 11.63
N ARG A 90 -1.31 10.29 11.06
CA ARG A 90 0.06 10.25 11.58
C ARG A 90 0.20 10.52 13.09
N PRO A 91 -0.38 11.60 13.66
CA PRO A 91 -0.24 11.88 15.09
C PRO A 91 -1.03 10.91 15.99
N LYS A 92 -1.96 10.12 15.44
CA LYS A 92 -2.81 9.18 16.20
C LYS A 92 -2.16 7.82 16.45
N ILE A 93 -1.06 7.49 15.77
CA ILE A 93 -0.40 6.19 15.86
C ILE A 93 1.07 6.37 16.24
N PRO A 94 1.41 6.28 17.55
CA PRO A 94 2.77 6.50 18.05
C PRO A 94 3.84 5.55 17.49
N GLN A 95 3.44 4.36 17.04
CA GLN A 95 4.36 3.34 16.50
C GLN A 95 4.99 3.74 15.16
N ILE A 96 4.35 4.65 14.42
CA ILE A 96 4.92 5.18 13.19
C ILE A 96 6.12 6.06 13.54
N GLN A 97 7.30 5.75 13.00
CA GLN A 97 8.51 6.57 13.15
C GLN A 97 8.58 7.65 12.06
N SER A 98 8.50 7.22 10.80
CA SER A 98 8.45 8.09 9.62
C SER A 98 7.21 7.78 8.80
N TYR A 99 6.66 8.79 8.12
CA TYR A 99 5.46 8.63 7.31
C TYR A 99 5.46 9.63 6.16
N GLU A 100 5.60 9.11 4.96
CA GLU A 100 5.67 9.91 3.74
C GLU A 100 4.69 9.32 2.73
N PHE A 101 4.03 10.18 1.98
CA PHE A 101 3.00 9.77 1.04
C PHE A 101 2.77 10.85 -0.01
N GLY A 102 2.25 10.45 -1.17
CA GLY A 102 1.97 11.41 -2.23
C GLY A 102 1.47 10.79 -3.52
N ALA A 103 0.88 11.66 -4.33
CA ALA A 103 0.50 11.35 -5.69
C ALA A 103 1.73 11.21 -6.59
N ASN A 104 1.61 10.37 -7.60
CA ASN A 104 2.62 10.19 -8.62
C ASN A 104 2.80 11.47 -9.46
N LEU A 105 4.05 11.85 -9.69
CA LEU A 105 4.42 13.03 -10.49
C LEU A 105 4.42 12.76 -12.01
N GLY A 106 4.19 11.51 -12.43
CA GLY A 106 4.12 11.15 -13.86
C GLY A 106 5.47 11.20 -14.59
N ILE A 107 6.59 11.18 -13.86
CA ILE A 107 7.95 11.23 -14.45
C ILE A 107 8.20 10.00 -15.33
N ASN A 108 7.74 8.82 -14.88
CA ASN A 108 7.92 7.55 -15.59
C ASN A 108 6.56 6.93 -15.95
N PRO A 109 6.40 6.39 -17.18
CA PRO A 109 5.18 5.71 -17.57
C PRO A 109 5.01 4.37 -16.85
N GLY A 110 3.77 3.87 -16.80
CA GLY A 110 3.46 2.52 -16.28
C GLY A 110 3.64 2.34 -14.76
N THR A 111 3.68 3.45 -14.03
CA THR A 111 3.84 3.50 -12.58
C THR A 111 2.49 3.48 -11.85
N TYR A 112 2.51 3.46 -10.52
CA TYR A 112 1.32 3.55 -9.67
C TYR A 112 0.87 5.00 -9.48
N ASP A 113 -0.39 5.25 -9.16
CA ASP A 113 -0.95 6.61 -8.99
C ASP A 113 -0.57 7.27 -7.66
N PHE A 114 -0.29 6.49 -6.62
CA PHE A 114 -0.05 6.99 -5.27
C PHE A 114 0.86 6.05 -4.48
N ALA A 115 1.64 6.62 -3.56
CA ALA A 115 2.53 5.88 -2.68
C ALA A 115 2.35 6.28 -1.21
N VAL A 116 2.53 5.31 -0.31
CA VAL A 116 2.67 5.50 1.14
C VAL A 116 3.89 4.73 1.62
N THR A 117 4.74 5.37 2.41
CA THR A 117 5.85 4.76 3.12
C THR A 117 5.74 5.02 4.61
N ALA A 118 6.02 4.00 5.42
CA ALA A 118 6.05 4.11 6.86
C ALA A 118 7.22 3.34 7.44
N THR A 119 7.90 3.89 8.44
CA THR A 119 8.99 3.21 9.15
C THR A 119 8.54 2.84 10.57
N PHE A 120 8.91 1.63 11.02
CA PHE A 120 8.60 1.07 12.35
C PHE A 120 9.87 0.53 13.00
N ASN A 121 9.96 0.54 14.33
CA ASN A 121 11.14 0.02 15.04
C ASN A 121 11.14 -1.51 15.18
N SER A 122 10.01 -2.16 14.91
CA SER A 122 9.85 -3.60 15.03
C SER A 122 8.66 -4.09 14.20
N VAL A 123 8.56 -5.42 14.08
CA VAL A 123 7.38 -6.07 13.49
C VAL A 123 6.14 -5.84 14.35
N ASP A 124 6.27 -5.81 15.68
CA ASP A 124 5.15 -5.60 16.60
C ASP A 124 4.58 -4.17 16.46
N ASP A 125 5.43 -3.17 16.27
CA ASP A 125 5.00 -1.80 15.97
C ASP A 125 4.22 -1.72 14.66
N TYR A 126 4.68 -2.42 13.61
CA TYR A 126 3.96 -2.52 12.35
C TYR A 126 2.60 -3.20 12.52
N ILE A 127 2.53 -4.29 13.27
CA ILE A 127 1.27 -5.01 13.53
C ILE A 127 0.31 -4.12 14.33
N ALA A 128 0.79 -3.42 15.36
CA ALA A 128 0.01 -2.47 16.14
C ALA A 128 -0.55 -1.35 15.26
N TYR A 129 0.24 -0.79 14.34
CA TYR A 129 -0.22 0.17 13.34
C TYR A 129 -1.28 -0.42 12.40
N ARG A 130 -1.00 -1.60 11.82
CA ARG A 130 -1.89 -2.27 10.85
C ARG A 130 -3.27 -2.51 11.46
N ASP A 131 -3.29 -2.96 12.72
CA ASP A 131 -4.50 -3.37 13.41
C ASP A 131 -5.21 -2.23 14.15
N ASN A 132 -4.58 -1.05 14.21
CA ASN A 132 -5.12 0.16 14.84
C ASN A 132 -6.49 0.54 14.24
N PRO A 133 -7.51 0.83 15.07
CA PRO A 133 -8.84 1.23 14.60
C PRO A 133 -8.84 2.45 13.67
N GLU A 134 -8.00 3.45 13.93
CA GLU A 134 -7.89 4.66 13.10
C GLU A 134 -7.32 4.33 11.72
N HIS A 135 -6.33 3.42 11.65
CA HIS A 135 -5.79 2.95 10.38
C HIS A 135 -6.84 2.15 9.59
N LYS A 136 -7.62 1.29 10.25
CA LYS A 136 -8.72 0.56 9.62
C LYS A 136 -9.82 1.49 9.12
N ALA A 137 -10.17 2.52 9.89
CA ALA A 137 -11.13 3.54 9.49
C ALA A 137 -10.64 4.30 8.25
N PHE A 138 -9.38 4.75 8.24
CA PHE A 138 -8.74 5.34 7.07
C PHE A 138 -8.82 4.41 5.85
N ILE A 139 -8.51 3.12 6.01
CA ILE A 139 -8.60 2.15 4.91
C ILE A 139 -10.02 2.08 4.35
N ALA A 140 -11.02 1.93 5.22
CA ALA A 140 -12.41 1.79 4.83
C ALA A 140 -12.94 3.03 4.11
N GLU A 141 -12.52 4.22 4.53
CA GLU A 141 -13.02 5.49 4.00
C GLU A 141 -12.25 5.96 2.76
N PHE A 142 -10.91 5.85 2.72
CA PHE A 142 -10.10 6.49 1.68
C PHE A 142 -9.45 5.52 0.69
N THR A 143 -9.38 4.22 1.01
CA THR A 143 -8.63 3.27 0.17
C THR A 143 -9.51 2.17 -0.42
N ALA A 144 -10.19 1.36 0.39
CA ALA A 144 -10.90 0.16 -0.05
C ALA A 144 -11.95 0.44 -1.16
N PRO A 145 -12.72 1.55 -1.12
CA PRO A 145 -13.68 1.85 -2.18
C PRO A 145 -13.03 2.31 -3.49
N TYR A 146 -11.84 2.91 -3.43
CA TYR A 146 -11.25 3.69 -4.54
C TYR A 146 -10.04 3.03 -5.20
N VAL A 147 -9.44 2.02 -4.58
CA VAL A 147 -8.25 1.34 -5.12
C VAL A 147 -8.67 0.21 -6.06
N GLU A 148 -8.14 0.24 -7.28
CA GLU A 148 -8.27 -0.83 -8.28
C GLU A 148 -7.20 -1.89 -8.08
N THR A 149 -5.94 -1.46 -7.95
CA THR A 149 -4.82 -2.38 -7.70
C THR A 149 -3.94 -1.87 -6.58
N ARG A 150 -3.42 -2.79 -5.77
CA ARG A 150 -2.55 -2.50 -4.65
C ARG A 150 -1.30 -3.39 -4.71
N ALA A 151 -0.14 -2.79 -4.49
CA ALA A 151 1.09 -3.53 -4.17
C ALA A 151 1.59 -3.09 -2.80
N SER A 152 2.16 -4.01 -2.04
CA SER A 152 2.80 -3.67 -0.77
C SER A 152 3.96 -4.59 -0.46
N ILE A 153 4.98 -4.05 0.16
CA ILE A 153 6.14 -4.78 0.66
C ILE A 153 6.54 -4.26 2.04
N GLN A 154 7.12 -5.14 2.85
CA GLN A 154 7.82 -4.79 4.07
C GLN A 154 9.23 -5.35 3.95
N PHE A 155 10.24 -4.55 4.31
CA PHE A 155 11.62 -5.00 4.34
C PHE A 155 12.36 -4.31 5.48
N GLU A 156 13.44 -4.95 5.91
CA GLU A 156 14.34 -4.45 6.94
C GLU A 156 15.21 -3.30 6.40
N ILE A 157 15.45 -2.26 7.21
CA ILE A 157 16.28 -1.10 6.85
C ILE A 157 17.44 -0.87 7.83
#